data_AF-F2JQU9-F1
#
_entry.id   AF-F2JQU9-F1
#
_cell.length_a   1.000
_cell.length_b   1.000
_cell.length_c   1.000
_cell.angle_alpha   90.00
_cell.angle_beta   90.00
_cell.angle_gamma   90.00
#
_symmetry.space_group_name_H-M   'P 1'
#
loop_
_entity.id
_entity.type
_entity.pdbx_description
1 polymer ?
#
loop_
_entity_poly.entity_id
_entity_poly.type
_entity_poly.pdbx_seq_one_letter_code
_entity_poly.pdbx_strand_id
1 'polypeptide(L)'
;MDKYMSIITNFGCHGKCPYCIVRENGIDVPETTLEGLDSLLTRYVENDCNFISLSGGGDPLHEFRQHMDYYMKLFKLTRALDIPLEMHTSYLDAGFAFPVEEFSRVVYHLRDINKLNNVDKFGMEIVRVVFVVTEEMTVKDIDYIQMFVEESDKISELSFRQMVGPNFETQYWLHDYLKQGHEEGKWHYIEQNDYNLYYVNGQVYEKFSDIHK
;
A
#
# COMPACT_ATOMS: atom_id res chain seq x y z
N MET A 1 15.47 9.61 0.71
CA MET A 1 14.42 8.65 0.34
C MET A 1 13.47 8.64 1.51
N ASP A 2 12.18 8.79 1.25
CA ASP A 2 11.20 8.85 2.34
C ASP A 2 11.15 7.50 3.07
N LYS A 3 11.18 7.55 4.40
CA LYS A 3 11.15 6.37 5.26
C LYS A 3 9.77 6.18 5.85
N TYR A 4 9.16 5.05 5.53
CA TYR A 4 7.79 4.74 5.91
C TYR A 4 7.74 3.81 7.10
N MET A 5 6.88 4.14 8.07
CA MET A 5 6.43 3.22 9.11
C MET A 5 5.11 2.60 8.66
N SER A 6 5.17 1.38 8.14
CA SER A 6 4.01 0.63 7.67
C SER A 6 3.35 -0.12 8.82
N ILE A 7 2.20 0.35 9.27
CA ILE A 7 1.36 -0.34 10.23
C ILE A 7 0.69 -1.55 9.57
N ILE A 8 0.86 -2.72 10.18
CA ILE A 8 0.09 -3.90 9.79
C ILE A 8 -1.30 -3.80 10.41
N THR A 9 -2.31 -3.49 9.60
CA THR A 9 -3.70 -3.44 10.05
C THR A 9 -4.29 -4.84 10.14
N ASN A 10 -4.16 -5.64 9.09
CA ASN A 10 -4.72 -7.00 8.99
C ASN A 10 -6.20 -7.15 9.40
N PHE A 11 -7.06 -6.17 9.12
CA PHE A 11 -8.50 -6.25 9.39
C PHE A 11 -9.26 -7.29 8.55
N GLY A 12 -8.56 -8.05 7.70
CA GLY A 12 -9.14 -8.93 6.69
C GLY A 12 -9.08 -8.32 5.29
N CYS A 13 -9.58 -9.04 4.28
CA CYS A 13 -9.68 -8.55 2.91
C CYS A 13 -10.74 -9.32 2.11
N HIS A 14 -11.05 -8.87 0.90
CA HIS A 14 -12.00 -9.58 0.02
C HIS A 14 -11.45 -10.90 -0.57
N GLY A 15 -10.18 -11.26 -0.33
CA GLY A 15 -9.60 -12.56 -0.68
C GLY A 15 -9.40 -12.85 -2.18
N LYS A 16 -9.52 -11.86 -3.06
CA LYS A 16 -9.53 -12.08 -4.53
C LYS A 16 -8.15 -11.99 -5.17
N CYS A 17 -7.12 -11.56 -4.45
CA CYS A 17 -5.77 -11.41 -4.97
C CYS A 17 -5.19 -12.79 -5.36
N PRO A 18 -4.78 -13.02 -6.63
CA PRO A 18 -4.30 -14.33 -7.06
C PRO A 18 -2.84 -14.59 -6.64
N TYR A 19 -2.08 -13.54 -6.35
CA TYR A 19 -0.66 -13.59 -5.96
C TYR A 19 -0.44 -13.21 -4.49
N CYS A 20 -1.41 -13.53 -3.61
CA CYS A 20 -1.36 -13.14 -2.21
C CYS A 20 -0.33 -13.97 -1.42
N ILE A 21 0.87 -13.42 -1.21
CA ILE A 21 1.95 -14.12 -0.48
C ILE A 21 1.53 -14.60 0.92
N VAL A 22 0.66 -13.87 1.62
CA VAL A 22 0.15 -14.24 2.95
C VAL A 22 -0.64 -15.53 2.87
N ARG A 23 -1.60 -15.61 1.94
CA ARG A 23 -2.44 -16.80 1.76
C ARG A 23 -1.63 -17.98 1.25
N GLU A 24 -0.79 -17.78 0.24
CA GLU A 24 -0.04 -18.87 -0.40
C GLU A 24 0.99 -19.51 0.56
N ASN A 25 1.52 -18.74 1.52
CA ASN A 25 2.46 -19.25 2.53
C ASN A 25 1.83 -19.62 3.87
N GLY A 26 0.52 -19.38 4.05
CA GLY A 26 -0.13 -19.55 5.36
C GLY A 26 0.50 -18.70 6.46
N ILE A 27 0.96 -17.48 6.13
CA ILE A 27 1.57 -16.57 7.10
C ILE A 27 0.47 -16.07 8.03
N ASP A 28 0.62 -16.33 9.33
CA ASP A 28 -0.22 -15.72 10.34
C ASP A 28 0.25 -14.29 10.59
N VAL A 29 -0.44 -13.34 9.97
CA VAL A 29 -0.10 -11.93 10.08
C VAL A 29 -0.82 -11.35 11.30
N PRO A 30 -0.12 -10.74 12.26
CA PRO A 30 -0.78 -10.10 13.38
C PRO A 30 -1.47 -8.80 12.95
N GLU A 31 -2.50 -8.42 13.70
CA GLU A 31 -3.11 -7.09 13.66
C GLU A 31 -2.44 -6.18 14.70
N THR A 32 -2.21 -4.92 14.33
CA THR A 32 -1.90 -3.87 15.31
C THR A 32 -3.17 -3.50 16.05
N THR A 33 -3.24 -3.75 17.36
CA THR A 33 -4.43 -3.46 18.16
C THR A 33 -4.57 -1.97 18.47
N LEU A 34 -5.71 -1.60 19.06
CA LEU A 34 -5.93 -0.25 19.55
C LEU A 34 -4.87 0.17 20.58
N GLU A 35 -4.55 -0.69 21.56
CA GLU A 35 -3.44 -0.47 22.51
C GLU A 35 -2.09 -0.47 21.82
N GLY A 36 -1.94 -1.30 20.78
CA GLY A 36 -0.77 -1.31 19.92
C GLY A 36 -0.42 0.06 19.36
N LEU A 37 -1.38 0.95 19.12
CA LEU A 37 -1.11 2.32 18.66
C LEU A 37 -0.43 3.22 19.71
N ASP A 38 -0.44 2.88 21.00
CA ASP A 38 0.12 3.74 22.05
C ASP A 38 1.63 3.93 21.94
N SER A 39 2.34 2.97 21.34
CA SER A 39 3.79 3.05 21.10
C SER A 39 4.17 3.58 19.71
N LEU A 40 3.18 3.86 18.85
CA LEU A 40 3.42 4.16 17.44
C LEU A 40 4.27 5.41 17.25
N LEU A 41 3.91 6.51 17.91
CA LEU A 41 4.62 7.79 17.76
C LEU A 41 6.07 7.70 18.29
N THR A 42 6.28 6.99 19.40
CA THR A 42 7.62 6.73 19.93
C THR A 42 8.46 5.99 18.90
N ARG A 43 7.94 4.88 18.33
CA ARG A 43 8.67 4.11 17.31
C ARG A 43 8.89 4.90 16.03
N TYR A 44 7.92 5.71 15.61
CA TYR A 44 8.02 6.58 14.45
C TYR A 44 9.20 7.55 14.60
N VAL A 45 9.32 8.22 15.76
CA VAL A 45 10.40 9.18 16.04
C VAL A 45 11.74 8.47 16.21
N GLU A 46 11.80 7.37 16.96
CA GLU A 46 13.04 6.60 17.17
C GLU A 46 13.66 6.09 15.87
N ASN A 47 12.82 5.83 14.86
CA ASN A 47 13.24 5.32 13.57
C ASN A 47 13.38 6.41 12.50
N ASP A 48 13.20 7.70 12.83
CA ASP A 48 13.32 8.81 11.88
C ASP A 48 12.46 8.62 10.61
N CYS A 49 11.21 8.22 10.81
CA CYS A 49 10.25 8.03 9.72
C CYS A 49 9.66 9.37 9.25
N ASN A 50 9.24 9.40 7.99
CA ASN A 50 8.62 10.55 7.32
C ASN A 50 7.11 10.38 7.11
N PHE A 51 6.66 9.13 6.98
CA PHE A 51 5.27 8.78 6.73
C PHE A 51 4.83 7.62 7.62
N ILE A 52 3.54 7.60 7.95
CA ILE A 52 2.87 6.40 8.44
C ILE A 52 2.02 5.85 7.30
N SER A 53 2.27 4.59 6.93
CA SER A 53 1.52 3.89 5.90
C SER A 53 0.65 2.81 6.54
N LEU A 54 -0.58 2.64 6.07
CA LEU A 54 -1.44 1.53 6.45
C LEU A 54 -1.32 0.48 5.35
N SER A 55 -0.53 -0.55 5.60
CA SER A 55 -0.24 -1.59 4.62
C SER A 55 0.12 -2.91 5.30
N GLY A 56 -0.50 -4.01 4.86
CA GLY A 56 -0.09 -5.38 5.21
C GLY A 56 -1.17 -6.25 5.87
N GLY A 57 -1.04 -7.57 5.66
CA GLY A 57 -1.92 -8.63 6.17
C GLY A 57 -3.29 -8.71 5.51
N GLY A 58 -3.92 -7.57 5.29
CA GLY A 58 -5.23 -7.42 4.67
C GLY A 58 -5.38 -6.07 3.99
N ASP A 59 -6.60 -5.54 4.02
CA ASP A 59 -6.96 -4.23 3.48
C ASP A 59 -7.46 -3.33 4.60
N PRO A 60 -6.92 -2.11 4.77
CA PRO A 60 -7.40 -1.16 5.78
C PRO A 60 -8.91 -0.89 5.68
N LEU A 61 -9.48 -0.91 4.49
CA LEU A 61 -10.91 -0.61 4.31
C LEU A 61 -11.83 -1.81 4.58
N HIS A 62 -11.28 -3.01 4.82
CA HIS A 62 -12.09 -4.18 5.13
C HIS A 62 -12.87 -3.94 6.42
N GLU A 63 -14.21 -4.04 6.32
CA GLU A 63 -15.13 -3.85 7.45
C GLU A 63 -14.85 -2.60 8.30
N PHE A 64 -14.33 -1.51 7.71
CA PHE A 64 -13.77 -0.35 8.44
C PHE A 64 -14.69 0.23 9.53
N ARG A 65 -16.02 0.12 9.37
CA ARG A 65 -17.00 0.58 10.37
C ARG A 65 -16.87 -0.14 11.71
N GLN A 66 -16.33 -1.35 11.72
CA GLN A 66 -16.04 -2.12 12.93
C GLN A 66 -14.74 -1.65 13.61
N HIS A 67 -13.88 -0.93 12.88
CA HIS A 67 -12.56 -0.45 13.34
C HIS A 67 -12.52 1.08 13.50
N MET A 68 -13.67 1.73 13.69
CA MET A 68 -13.76 3.19 13.75
C MET A 68 -12.96 3.81 14.91
N ASP A 69 -12.92 3.14 16.06
CA ASP A 69 -12.15 3.55 17.23
C ASP A 69 -10.63 3.55 16.95
N TYR A 70 -10.16 2.54 16.20
CA TYR A 70 -8.80 2.44 15.71
C TYR A 70 -8.43 3.66 14.86
N TYR A 71 -9.23 3.94 13.83
CA TYR A 71 -9.01 5.09 12.95
C TYR A 71 -9.06 6.42 13.71
N MET A 72 -10.04 6.61 14.58
CA MET A 72 -10.14 7.81 15.41
C MET A 72 -8.90 8.02 16.28
N LYS A 73 -8.36 6.96 16.88
CA LYS A 73 -7.12 7.03 17.66
C LYS A 73 -5.93 7.36 16.77
N LEU A 74 -5.78 6.70 15.62
CA LEU A 74 -4.70 6.93 14.67
C LEU A 74 -4.67 8.37 14.18
N PHE A 75 -5.81 8.92 13.74
CA PHE A 75 -5.91 10.31 13.27
C PHE A 75 -5.61 11.31 14.39
N LYS A 76 -6.03 11.02 15.62
CA LYS A 76 -5.68 11.87 16.77
C LYS A 76 -4.16 11.91 17.00
N LEU A 77 -3.49 10.76 16.90
CA LEU A 77 -2.04 10.66 17.10
C LEU A 77 -1.27 11.37 16.00
N THR A 78 -1.65 11.16 14.74
CA THR A 78 -0.92 11.67 13.57
C THR A 78 -1.09 13.17 13.41
N ARG A 79 -2.31 13.72 13.61
CA ARG A 79 -2.55 15.17 13.62
C ARG A 79 -1.76 15.91 14.69
N ALA A 80 -1.47 15.27 15.83
CA ALA A 80 -0.72 15.90 16.92
C ALA A 80 0.72 16.25 16.54
N LEU A 81 1.29 15.55 15.55
CA LEU A 81 2.65 15.75 15.05
C LEU A 81 2.69 16.09 13.56
N ASP A 82 1.54 16.40 12.96
CA ASP A 82 1.39 16.66 11.52
C ASP A 82 2.02 15.56 10.64
N ILE A 83 1.83 14.29 11.05
CA ILE A 83 2.42 13.14 10.36
C ILE A 83 1.57 12.80 9.14
N PRO A 84 2.13 12.80 7.92
CA PRO A 84 1.39 12.44 6.73
C PRO A 84 1.07 10.95 6.71
N LEU A 85 -0.19 10.64 6.40
CA LEU A 85 -0.69 9.28 6.26
C LEU A 85 -0.76 8.84 4.80
N GLU A 86 -0.46 7.56 4.57
CA GLU A 86 -0.65 6.85 3.31
C GLU A 86 -1.52 5.60 3.54
N MET A 87 -2.48 5.34 2.66
CA MET A 87 -3.32 4.13 2.73
C MET A 87 -3.15 3.27 1.48
N HIS A 88 -2.81 2.00 1.65
CA HIS A 88 -2.86 1.02 0.57
C HIS A 88 -4.18 0.26 0.60
N THR A 89 -4.93 0.27 -0.50
CA THR A 89 -6.19 -0.46 -0.60
C THR A 89 -6.46 -1.00 -2.00
N SER A 90 -7.23 -2.06 -2.06
CA SER A 90 -7.81 -2.64 -3.27
C SER A 90 -9.32 -2.34 -3.42
N TYR A 91 -9.90 -1.66 -2.43
CA TYR A 91 -11.30 -1.25 -2.42
C TYR A 91 -11.45 0.10 -3.12
N LEU A 92 -12.25 0.11 -4.18
CA LEU A 92 -12.53 1.33 -4.97
C LEU A 92 -13.81 2.03 -4.49
N ASP A 93 -14.58 1.38 -3.62
CA ASP A 93 -15.88 1.81 -3.13
C ASP A 93 -15.82 2.26 -1.66
N ALA A 94 -14.67 2.75 -1.20
CA ALA A 94 -14.49 3.32 0.15
C ALA A 94 -15.66 4.25 0.55
N GLY A 95 -16.23 4.93 -0.46
CA GLY A 95 -17.44 5.72 -0.36
C GLY A 95 -17.23 6.97 0.49
N PHE A 96 -18.25 7.83 0.57
CA PHE A 96 -18.22 9.06 1.37
C PHE A 96 -18.14 8.83 2.89
N ALA A 97 -18.07 7.57 3.35
CA ALA A 97 -18.15 7.23 4.77
C ALA A 97 -16.78 7.05 5.44
N PHE A 98 -15.72 6.83 4.65
CA PHE A 98 -14.36 6.75 5.16
C PHE A 98 -13.67 8.12 5.01
N PRO A 99 -12.97 8.62 6.04
CA PRO A 99 -12.36 9.96 6.01
C PRO A 99 -11.05 9.93 5.20
N VAL A 100 -11.18 9.85 3.88
CA VAL A 100 -10.05 9.82 2.93
C VAL A 100 -9.19 11.09 3.05
N GLU A 101 -9.79 12.21 3.43
CA GLU A 101 -9.12 13.50 3.63
C GLU A 101 -8.04 13.50 4.72
N GLU A 102 -8.01 12.50 5.60
CA GLU A 102 -6.93 12.31 6.57
C GLU A 102 -5.64 11.80 5.93
N PHE A 103 -5.71 11.29 4.70
CA PHE A 103 -4.59 10.70 3.99
C PHE A 103 -3.99 11.69 3.01
N SER A 104 -2.70 11.91 3.14
CA SER A 104 -1.92 12.67 2.16
C SER A 104 -1.79 11.92 0.83
N ARG A 105 -1.84 10.58 0.87
CA ARG A 105 -1.80 9.72 -0.30
C ARG A 105 -2.68 8.49 -0.15
N VAL A 106 -3.40 8.12 -1.20
CA VAL A 106 -4.12 6.86 -1.32
C VAL A 106 -3.52 6.04 -2.46
N VAL A 107 -3.15 4.80 -2.17
CA VAL A 107 -2.51 3.87 -3.09
C VAL A 107 -3.48 2.74 -3.43
N TYR A 108 -4.03 2.78 -4.64
CA TYR A 108 -4.92 1.75 -5.14
C TYR A 108 -4.16 0.61 -5.81
N HIS A 109 -4.29 -0.59 -5.25
CA HIS A 109 -3.77 -1.82 -5.84
C HIS A 109 -4.77 -2.39 -6.83
N LEU A 110 -4.49 -2.17 -8.12
CA LEU A 110 -5.32 -2.62 -9.23
C LEU A 110 -4.78 -3.92 -9.82
N ARG A 111 -5.71 -4.73 -10.34
CA ARG A 111 -5.41 -6.02 -11.01
C ARG A 111 -5.92 -6.06 -12.44
N ASP A 112 -7.02 -5.38 -12.67
CA ASP A 112 -7.68 -5.28 -13.96
C ASP A 112 -7.55 -3.84 -14.42
N ILE A 113 -6.91 -3.65 -15.57
CA ILE A 113 -6.68 -2.35 -16.19
C ILE A 113 -8.00 -1.59 -16.38
N ASN A 114 -9.11 -2.30 -16.64
CA ASN A 114 -10.42 -1.67 -16.80
C ASN A 114 -10.89 -0.94 -15.54
N LYS A 115 -10.37 -1.30 -14.36
CA LYS A 115 -10.67 -0.65 -13.07
C LYS A 115 -10.02 0.71 -12.89
N LEU A 116 -9.13 1.13 -13.79
CA LEU A 116 -8.61 2.49 -13.78
C LEU A 116 -9.74 3.55 -13.84
N ASN A 117 -10.80 3.28 -14.62
CA ASN A 117 -11.98 4.15 -14.73
C ASN A 117 -12.78 4.27 -13.42
N ASN A 118 -12.56 3.37 -12.46
CA ASN A 118 -13.24 3.32 -11.18
C ASN A 118 -12.42 3.97 -10.05
N VAL A 119 -11.19 4.42 -10.34
CA VAL A 119 -10.39 5.15 -9.35
C VAL A 119 -10.97 6.54 -9.20
N ASP A 120 -11.19 6.93 -7.95
CA ASP A 120 -11.68 8.24 -7.57
C ASP A 120 -10.67 8.98 -6.69
N LYS A 121 -10.85 10.30 -6.67
CA LYS A 121 -10.14 11.25 -5.84
C LYS A 121 -11.18 12.06 -5.08
N PHE A 122 -11.09 12.09 -3.76
CA PHE A 122 -12.10 12.66 -2.88
C PHE A 122 -11.71 14.04 -2.32
N GLY A 123 -10.42 14.36 -2.30
CA GLY A 123 -9.91 15.63 -1.82
C GLY A 123 -8.60 16.06 -2.51
N MET A 124 -7.63 16.45 -1.70
CA MET A 124 -6.33 16.93 -2.16
C MET A 124 -5.24 15.85 -2.13
N GLU A 125 -5.60 14.61 -1.77
CA GLU A 125 -4.67 13.50 -1.67
C GLU A 125 -3.96 13.24 -3.02
N ILE A 126 -2.73 12.77 -2.92
CA ILE A 126 -2.05 12.16 -4.05
C ILE A 126 -2.68 10.77 -4.26
N VAL A 127 -3.19 10.51 -5.45
CA VAL A 127 -3.71 9.18 -5.80
C VAL A 127 -2.65 8.44 -6.60
N ARG A 128 -2.20 7.30 -6.08
CA ARG A 128 -1.28 6.40 -6.76
C ARG A 128 -2.00 5.13 -7.16
N VAL A 129 -1.78 4.65 -8.39
CA VAL A 129 -2.18 3.29 -8.77
C VAL A 129 -0.98 2.37 -8.84
N VAL A 130 -1.16 1.15 -8.36
CA VAL A 130 -0.14 0.10 -8.34
C VAL A 130 -0.66 -1.13 -9.06
N PHE A 131 0.13 -1.65 -9.99
CA PHE A 131 -0.10 -2.96 -10.61
C PHE A 131 1.04 -3.91 -10.26
N VAL A 132 0.72 -5.14 -9.88
CA VAL A 132 1.73 -6.22 -9.80
C VAL A 132 1.94 -6.77 -11.20
N VAL A 133 3.20 -6.87 -11.63
CA VAL A 133 3.54 -7.29 -12.99
C VAL A 133 3.55 -8.80 -13.10
N THR A 134 2.57 -9.34 -13.82
CA THR A 134 2.38 -10.79 -14.03
C THR A 134 2.91 -11.24 -15.39
N GLU A 135 3.01 -12.55 -15.59
CA GLU A 135 3.41 -13.16 -16.87
C GLU A 135 2.49 -12.80 -18.03
N GLU A 136 1.22 -12.53 -17.75
CA GLU A 136 0.20 -12.21 -18.76
C GLU A 136 0.30 -10.78 -19.28
N MET A 137 1.00 -9.89 -18.57
CA MET A 137 1.15 -8.49 -18.97
C MET A 137 2.13 -8.36 -20.14
N THR A 138 1.80 -7.48 -21.07
CA THR A 138 2.64 -7.11 -22.20
C THR A 138 3.12 -5.67 -22.08
N VAL A 139 4.14 -5.30 -22.85
CA VAL A 139 4.58 -3.89 -22.98
C VAL A 139 3.42 -2.97 -23.36
N LYS A 140 2.50 -3.43 -24.23
CA LYS A 140 1.32 -2.65 -24.64
C LYS A 140 0.39 -2.35 -23.46
N ASP A 141 0.28 -3.28 -22.52
CA ASP A 141 -0.53 -3.07 -21.31
C ASP A 141 0.11 -2.01 -20.40
N ILE A 142 1.44 -2.05 -20.24
CA ILE A 142 2.19 -1.04 -19.48
C ILE A 142 2.03 0.35 -20.11
N ASP A 143 2.21 0.44 -21.43
CA ASP A 143 2.08 1.70 -22.18
C ASP A 143 0.66 2.26 -22.08
N TYR A 144 -0.35 1.39 -22.20
CA TYR A 144 -1.74 1.79 -22.05
C TYR A 144 -2.04 2.34 -20.65
N ILE A 145 -1.56 1.67 -19.59
CA ILE A 145 -1.74 2.15 -18.21
C ILE A 145 -1.03 3.50 -18.02
N GLN A 146 0.20 3.65 -18.51
CA GLN A 146 0.94 4.91 -18.44
C GLN A 146 0.17 6.04 -19.12
N MET A 147 -0.24 5.86 -20.37
CA MET A 147 -1.02 6.86 -21.11
C MET A 147 -2.32 7.23 -20.37
N PHE A 148 -3.04 6.23 -19.83
CA PHE A 148 -4.24 6.49 -19.05
C PHE A 148 -3.96 7.38 -17.83
N VAL A 149 -2.89 7.09 -17.08
CA VAL A 149 -2.52 7.86 -15.89
C VAL A 149 -2.08 9.27 -16.26
N GLU A 150 -1.30 9.45 -17.33
CA GLU A 150 -0.88 10.77 -17.81
C GLU A 150 -2.05 11.66 -18.23
N GLU A 151 -3.12 11.07 -18.77
CA GLU A 151 -4.34 11.78 -19.18
C GLU A 151 -5.35 11.95 -18.04
N SER A 152 -5.11 11.34 -16.86
CA SER A 152 -6.05 11.35 -15.74
C SER A 152 -5.98 12.65 -14.93
N ASP A 153 -7.14 13.22 -14.61
CA ASP A 153 -7.28 14.30 -13.63
C ASP A 153 -7.38 13.78 -12.19
N LYS A 154 -7.55 12.47 -12.00
CA LYS A 154 -7.75 11.82 -10.69
C LYS A 154 -6.50 11.13 -10.18
N ILE A 155 -5.73 10.49 -11.06
CA ILE A 155 -4.55 9.70 -10.70
C ILE A 155 -3.31 10.57 -10.86
N SER A 156 -2.49 10.65 -9.82
CA SER A 156 -1.30 11.51 -9.78
C SER A 156 0.01 10.73 -9.97
N GLU A 157 0.03 9.45 -9.59
CA GLU A 157 1.25 8.64 -9.59
C GLU A 157 0.96 7.21 -10.11
N LEU A 158 1.93 6.63 -10.81
CA LEU A 158 1.89 5.25 -11.29
C LEU A 158 3.04 4.46 -10.70
N SER A 159 2.76 3.24 -10.26
CA SER A 159 3.80 2.29 -9.90
C SER A 159 3.51 0.89 -10.41
N PHE A 160 4.57 0.17 -10.73
CA PHE A 160 4.55 -1.25 -11.04
C PHE A 160 5.35 -1.98 -9.96
N ARG A 161 4.79 -3.06 -9.42
CA ARG A 161 5.44 -3.88 -8.40
C ARG A 161 5.89 -5.20 -8.99
N GLN A 162 7.15 -5.55 -8.72
CA GLN A 162 7.69 -6.86 -9.04
C GLN A 162 6.85 -7.97 -8.40
N MET A 163 6.48 -8.97 -9.18
CA MET A 163 5.76 -10.12 -8.66
C MET A 163 6.68 -10.99 -7.81
N VAL A 164 6.14 -11.45 -6.69
CA VAL A 164 6.79 -12.40 -5.78
C VAL A 164 5.93 -13.65 -5.76
N GLY A 165 6.56 -14.78 -6.05
CA GLY A 165 5.90 -16.08 -6.07
C GLY A 165 5.67 -16.64 -4.67
N PRO A 166 5.00 -17.80 -4.57
CA PRO A 166 4.66 -18.42 -3.31
C PRO A 166 5.85 -18.67 -2.37
N ASN A 167 7.06 -18.96 -2.84
CA ASN A 167 8.21 -19.21 -1.96
C ASN A 167 9.10 -17.96 -1.79
N PHE A 168 8.52 -16.77 -1.89
CA PHE A 168 9.23 -15.48 -1.86
C PHE A 168 10.24 -15.28 -3.01
N GLU A 169 10.13 -16.05 -4.09
CA GLU A 169 10.97 -15.89 -5.26
C GLU A 169 10.51 -14.70 -6.11
N THR A 170 11.46 -13.86 -6.50
CA THR A 170 11.21 -12.70 -7.37
C THR A 170 11.02 -13.15 -8.82
N GLN A 171 9.98 -12.65 -9.48
CA GLN A 171 9.72 -12.83 -10.90
C GLN A 171 10.12 -11.57 -11.68
N TYR A 172 10.72 -11.74 -12.85
CA TYR A 172 11.35 -10.65 -13.62
C TYR A 172 10.61 -10.33 -14.93
N TRP A 173 9.28 -10.44 -14.92
CA TRP A 173 8.45 -10.12 -16.08
C TRP A 173 8.61 -8.64 -16.47
N LEU A 174 8.89 -8.38 -17.76
CA LEU A 174 9.10 -7.05 -18.33
C LEU A 174 10.15 -6.19 -17.61
N HIS A 175 11.08 -6.82 -16.88
CA HIS A 175 11.95 -6.14 -15.91
C HIS A 175 12.78 -4.99 -16.50
N ASP A 176 13.50 -5.24 -17.59
CA ASP A 176 14.35 -4.22 -18.22
C ASP A 176 13.54 -3.03 -18.73
N TYR A 177 12.34 -3.31 -19.27
CA TYR A 177 11.42 -2.27 -19.74
C TYR A 177 10.92 -1.39 -18.58
N LEU A 178 10.54 -2.03 -17.47
CA LEU A 178 10.05 -1.34 -16.27
C LEU A 178 11.16 -0.53 -15.59
N LYS A 179 12.40 -1.04 -15.56
CA LYS A 179 13.57 -0.29 -15.06
C LYS A 179 13.87 0.91 -15.92
N GLN A 180 13.87 0.75 -17.24
CA GLN A 180 14.07 1.88 -18.16
C GLN A 180 13.02 2.97 -17.93
N GLY A 181 11.73 2.63 -17.91
CA GLY A 181 10.68 3.63 -17.69
C GLY A 181 10.72 4.25 -16.29
N HIS A 182 11.24 3.53 -15.29
CA HIS A 182 11.50 4.08 -13.97
C HIS A 182 12.60 5.15 -13.98
N GLU A 183 13.73 4.86 -14.63
CA GLU A 183 14.83 5.81 -14.79
C GLU A 183 14.43 7.04 -15.61
N GLU A 184 13.54 6.86 -16.59
CA GLU A 184 12.95 7.94 -17.40
C GLU A 184 11.88 8.75 -16.64
N GLY A 185 11.50 8.34 -15.42
CA GLY A 185 10.51 9.03 -14.59
C GLY A 185 9.05 8.83 -15.02
N LYS A 186 8.76 7.82 -15.85
CA LYS A 186 7.39 7.51 -16.30
C LYS A 186 6.53 6.84 -15.23
N TRP A 187 7.16 6.06 -14.36
CA TRP A 187 6.52 5.35 -13.25
C TRP A 187 7.55 5.00 -12.17
N HIS A 188 7.08 4.53 -11.02
CA HIS A 188 7.94 3.87 -10.04
C HIS A 188 7.91 2.36 -10.22
N TYR A 189 9.05 1.72 -10.50
CA TYR A 189 9.15 0.27 -10.49
C TYR A 189 9.71 -0.18 -9.14
N ILE A 190 8.91 -0.95 -8.40
CA ILE A 190 9.17 -1.36 -7.01
C ILE A 190 9.63 -2.81 -7.02
N GLU A 191 10.92 -3.02 -6.71
CA GLU A 191 11.49 -4.37 -6.61
C GLU A 191 11.22 -4.99 -5.23
N GLN A 192 11.32 -6.31 -5.11
CA GLN A 192 11.20 -6.96 -3.81
C GLN A 192 12.31 -6.47 -2.87
N ASN A 193 11.93 -6.23 -1.61
CA ASN A 193 12.75 -5.59 -0.56
C ASN A 193 12.86 -4.06 -0.65
N ASP A 194 12.11 -3.39 -1.53
CA ASP A 194 11.92 -1.94 -1.42
C ASP A 194 11.05 -1.60 -0.19
N TYR A 195 11.78 -1.34 0.90
CA TYR A 195 11.61 -0.39 1.99
C TYR A 195 10.21 -0.07 2.50
N ASN A 196 9.85 -0.71 3.63
CA ASN A 196 9.07 -0.14 4.72
C ASN A 196 9.63 -0.70 6.03
N LEU A 197 9.62 0.09 7.11
CA LEU A 197 9.66 -0.49 8.45
C LEU A 197 8.24 -0.98 8.78
N TYR A 198 8.08 -2.23 9.21
CA TYR A 198 6.79 -2.79 9.56
C TYR A 198 6.55 -2.63 11.06
N TYR A 199 5.41 -2.05 11.42
CA TYR A 199 5.01 -1.81 12.79
C TYR A 199 3.88 -2.76 13.19
N VAL A 200 4.07 -3.43 14.33
CA VAL A 200 3.04 -4.26 14.97
C VAL A 200 3.17 -4.16 16.49
N ASN A 201 2.11 -3.71 17.18
CA ASN A 201 2.00 -3.77 18.65
C ASN A 201 3.26 -3.31 19.42
N GLY A 202 3.86 -2.19 18.98
CA GLY A 202 5.05 -1.59 19.60
C GLY A 202 6.40 -2.16 19.14
N GLN A 203 6.39 -3.16 18.25
CA GLN A 203 7.57 -3.74 17.61
C GLN A 203 7.75 -3.19 16.20
N VAL A 204 9.00 -3.14 15.74
CA VAL A 204 9.39 -2.67 14.41
C VAL A 204 10.26 -3.73 13.74
N TYR A 205 9.95 -4.04 12.49
CA TYR A 205 10.63 -5.06 11.69
C TYR A 205 11.09 -4.47 10.36
N GLU A 206 12.27 -4.89 9.89
CA GLU A 206 12.78 -4.49 8.57
C GLU A 206 12.24 -5.37 7.43
N LYS A 207 11.74 -6.57 7.76
CA LYS A 207 11.22 -7.53 6.80
C LYS A 207 9.85 -8.03 7.22
N PHE A 208 8.94 -8.09 6.24
CA PHE A 208 7.60 -8.65 6.46
C PHE A 208 7.65 -10.10 6.93
N SER A 209 8.62 -10.88 6.42
CA SER A 209 8.84 -12.28 6.81
C SER A 209 9.31 -12.47 8.26
N ASP A 210 9.68 -11.41 8.97
CA ASP A 210 10.15 -11.52 10.35
C ASP A 210 9.04 -11.26 11.37
N ILE A 211 7.86 -10.83 10.91
CA ILE A 211 6.71 -10.47 11.77
C ILE A 211 6.09 -11.70 12.45
N HIS A 212 6.16 -12.87 11.81
CA HIS A 212 5.55 -14.12 12.29
C HIS A 212 6.53 -15.06 13.03
N LYS A 213 7.76 -14.60 13.27
CA LYS A 213 8.81 -15.36 13.98
C LYS A 213 8.83 -14.99 15.46
#